data_AF-A0A177QQ70-F1
#
_entry.id   AF-A0A177QQ70-F1
#
_cell.length_a   1.000
_cell.length_b   1.000
_cell.length_c   1.000
_cell.angle_alpha   90.00
_cell.angle_beta   90.00
_cell.angle_gamma   90.00
#
_symmetry.space_group_name_H-M   'P 1'
#
loop_
_entity.id
_entity.type
_entity.pdbx_description
1 polymer ?
#
loop_
_entity_poly.entity_id
_entity_poly.type
_entity_poly.pdbx_seq_one_letter_code
_entity_poly.pdbx_strand_id
1 'polypeptide(L)'
;MDDLVPICCFCSKVRDDRNTAAGKGPWMHLNTYAKSRQLPLSHRFVYSHGYCSDCVAHFDERMAAYRRTTVWESLRAAGRRLIADADGDQRAGLRKRSSTVSAVEDVVSARDEAGGAVY
;
A
#
# COMPACT_ATOMS: atom_id res chain seq x y z
N MET A 1 -7.06 5.13 23.37
CA MET A 1 -5.59 5.21 23.35
C MET A 1 -5.09 4.01 22.58
N ASP A 2 -4.15 4.19 21.68
CA ASP A 2 -3.53 3.09 20.95
C ASP A 2 -2.39 2.52 21.80
N ASP A 3 -2.33 1.19 21.97
CA ASP A 3 -1.27 0.55 22.74
C ASP A 3 -0.04 0.36 21.84
N LEU A 4 1.11 0.90 22.26
CA LEU A 4 2.40 0.63 21.62
C LEU A 4 2.92 -0.74 22.06
N VAL A 5 2.97 -1.69 21.14
CA VAL A 5 3.32 -3.09 21.41
C VAL A 5 4.59 -3.48 20.66
N PRO A 6 5.66 -3.93 21.35
CA PRO A 6 6.84 -4.46 20.68
C PRO A 6 6.53 -5.77 19.95
N ILE A 7 6.86 -5.85 18.66
CA ILE A 7 6.67 -7.03 17.82
C ILE A 7 7.99 -7.51 17.21
N CYS A 8 8.17 -8.83 17.13
CA CYS A 8 9.34 -9.44 16.52
C CYS A 8 9.20 -9.49 15.00
N CYS A 9 10.16 -8.94 14.26
CA CYS A 9 10.13 -8.89 12.79
C CYS A 9 10.21 -10.26 12.11
N PHE A 10 10.65 -11.31 12.82
CA PHE A 10 10.74 -12.66 12.26
C PHE A 10 9.53 -13.53 12.58
N CYS A 11 9.14 -13.61 13.85
CA CYS A 11 8.12 -14.56 14.30
C CYS A 11 6.77 -13.90 14.64
N SER A 12 6.67 -12.57 14.54
CA SER A 12 5.49 -11.77 14.84
C SER A 12 4.91 -11.95 16.24
N LYS A 13 5.67 -12.57 17.16
CA LYS A 13 5.35 -12.58 18.59
C LYS A 13 5.47 -11.15 19.12
N VAL A 14 4.63 -10.82 20.09
CA VAL A 14 4.62 -9.53 20.78
C VAL A 14 5.14 -9.68 22.21
N ARG A 15 5.75 -8.62 22.76
CA ARG A 15 6.23 -8.61 24.14
C ARG A 15 5.22 -7.94 25.07
N ASP A 16 4.86 -8.61 26.16
CA ASP A 16 3.96 -8.05 27.18
C ASP A 16 4.76 -7.55 28.39
N ASP A 17 5.00 -6.23 28.45
CA ASP A 17 5.78 -5.62 29.53
C ASP A 17 4.90 -5.19 30.73
N ARG A 18 3.57 -5.43 30.76
CA ARG A 18 2.64 -4.82 31.74
C ARG A 18 2.94 -5.11 33.21
N ASN A 19 3.50 -6.28 33.52
CA ASN A 19 3.79 -6.71 34.89
C ASN A 19 5.28 -6.95 35.12
N THR A 20 6.12 -6.38 34.27
CA THR A 20 7.57 -6.57 34.32
C THR A 20 8.26 -5.23 34.10
N ALA A 21 9.56 -5.14 34.43
CA ALA A 21 10.35 -4.02 33.96
C ALA A 21 10.26 -3.91 32.42
N ALA A 22 10.28 -2.67 31.90
CA ALA A 22 10.24 -2.43 30.47
C ALA A 22 11.32 -3.24 29.74
N GLY A 23 10.95 -3.94 28.67
CA GLY A 23 11.87 -4.80 27.93
C GLY A 23 12.11 -6.19 28.53
N LYS A 24 11.50 -6.53 29.66
CA LYS A 24 11.68 -7.82 30.35
C LYS A 24 10.46 -8.74 30.29
N GLY A 25 9.40 -8.30 29.62
CA GLY A 25 8.19 -9.09 29.43
C GLY A 25 8.41 -10.33 28.58
N PRO A 26 7.56 -11.36 28.74
CA PRO A 26 7.59 -12.53 27.88
C PRO A 26 7.14 -12.19 26.45
N TRP A 27 7.70 -12.91 25.49
CA TRP A 27 7.26 -12.88 24.10
C TRP A 27 6.18 -13.93 23.86
N MET A 28 5.02 -13.52 23.35
CA MET A 28 3.86 -14.39 23.14
C MET A 28 3.15 -14.11 21.81
N HIS A 29 2.24 -15.00 21.41
CA HIS A 29 1.44 -14.79 20.21
C HIS A 29 0.46 -13.62 20.41
N LEU A 30 0.25 -12.82 19.36
CA LEU A 30 -0.65 -11.66 19.39
C LEU A 30 -2.07 -12.03 19.86
N ASN A 31 -2.59 -13.19 19.46
CA ASN A 31 -3.91 -13.65 19.90
C ASN A 31 -3.94 -13.92 21.42
N THR A 32 -2.89 -14.54 21.96
CA THR A 32 -2.74 -14.77 23.40
C THR A 32 -2.66 -13.44 24.15
N TYR A 33 -1.88 -12.49 23.62
CA TYR A 33 -1.78 -11.13 24.16
C TYR A 33 -3.13 -10.41 24.15
N ALA A 34 -3.83 -10.36 23.01
CA ALA A 34 -5.13 -9.69 22.92
C ALA A 34 -6.15 -10.28 23.90
N LYS A 35 -6.17 -11.62 24.04
CA LYS A 35 -7.03 -12.32 25.01
C LYS A 35 -6.65 -12.02 26.45
N SER A 36 -5.37 -12.09 26.82
CA SER A 36 -4.92 -11.79 28.19
C SER A 36 -5.21 -10.35 28.59
N ARG A 37 -5.22 -9.44 27.60
CA ARG A 37 -5.52 -8.03 27.76
C ARG A 37 -7.00 -7.69 27.64
N GLN A 38 -7.86 -8.66 27.34
CA GLN A 38 -9.30 -8.47 27.12
C GLN A 38 -9.60 -7.36 26.11
N LEU A 39 -8.79 -7.28 25.05
CA LEU A 39 -8.91 -6.21 24.06
C LEU A 39 -10.01 -6.54 23.04
N PRO A 40 -10.87 -5.57 22.71
CA PRO A 40 -11.89 -5.77 21.68
C PRO A 40 -11.25 -5.96 20.30
N LEU A 41 -11.97 -6.60 19.38
CA LEU A 41 -11.49 -6.81 18.00
C LEU A 41 -11.20 -5.50 17.25
N SER A 42 -11.82 -4.41 17.66
CA SER A 42 -11.60 -3.07 17.11
C SER A 42 -10.37 -2.36 17.67
N HIS A 43 -9.68 -2.95 18.66
CA HIS A 43 -8.52 -2.33 19.27
C HIS A 43 -7.38 -2.23 18.25
N ARG A 44 -6.84 -1.01 18.11
CA ARG A 44 -5.72 -0.73 17.20
C ARG A 44 -4.41 -0.87 17.95
N PHE A 45 -3.59 -1.81 17.53
CA PHE A 45 -2.21 -1.93 17.99
C PHE A 45 -1.30 -1.03 17.14
N VAL A 46 -0.44 -0.26 17.81
CA VAL A 46 0.70 0.39 17.16
C VAL A 46 1.92 -0.44 17.47
N TYR A 47 2.62 -0.93 16.46
CA TYR A 47 3.74 -1.84 16.66
C TYR A 47 5.08 -1.11 16.65
N SER A 48 5.88 -1.32 17.70
CA SER A 48 7.32 -1.02 17.66
C SER A 48 8.08 -2.27 17.21
N HIS A 49 8.90 -2.15 16.19
CA HIS A 49 9.54 -3.30 15.55
C HIS A 49 10.89 -3.62 16.19
N GLY A 50 11.15 -4.91 16.42
CA GLY A 50 12.40 -5.39 16.99
C GLY A 50 12.56 -6.90 16.85
N TYR A 51 13.36 -7.52 17.72
CA TYR A 51 13.60 -8.96 17.70
C TYR A 51 13.43 -9.55 19.10
N CYS A 52 12.81 -10.74 19.19
CA CYS A 52 12.86 -11.53 20.42
C CYS A 52 14.24 -12.18 20.59
N SER A 53 14.56 -12.59 21.83
CA SER A 53 15.82 -13.28 22.17
C SER A 53 16.09 -14.47 21.26
N ASP A 54 15.06 -15.29 21.04
CA ASP A 54 15.18 -16.50 20.24
C ASP A 54 15.44 -16.17 18.77
N CYS A 55 14.86 -15.07 18.29
CA CYS A 55 15.01 -14.63 16.91
C CYS A 55 16.37 -14.00 16.64
N VAL A 56 16.85 -13.17 17.55
CA VAL A 56 18.17 -12.53 17.43
C VAL A 56 19.32 -13.54 17.61
N ALA A 57 19.14 -14.58 18.44
CA ALA A 57 20.15 -15.63 18.61
C ALA A 57 20.47 -16.39 17.31
N HIS A 58 19.52 -16.47 16.37
CA HIS A 58 19.75 -17.03 15.03
C HIS A 58 19.50 -16.00 13.94
N PHE A 59 19.94 -14.75 14.18
CA PHE A 59 19.69 -13.64 13.27
C PHE A 59 20.22 -13.91 11.86
N ASP A 60 21.47 -14.35 11.74
CA ASP A 60 22.11 -14.56 10.43
C ASP A 60 21.41 -15.64 9.60
N GLU A 61 21.08 -16.77 10.22
CA GLU A 61 20.34 -17.86 9.59
C GLU A 61 18.96 -17.39 9.12
N ARG A 62 18.21 -16.70 9.99
CA ARG A 62 16.88 -16.19 9.67
C ARG A 62 16.93 -15.09 8.61
N MET A 63 17.94 -14.21 8.64
CA MET A 63 18.15 -13.21 7.60
C MET A 63 18.51 -13.84 6.27
N ALA A 64 19.36 -14.87 6.26
CA ALA A 64 19.70 -15.62 5.05
C ALA A 64 18.46 -16.29 4.45
N ALA A 65 17.60 -16.89 5.27
CA ALA A 65 16.33 -17.46 4.83
C ALA A 65 15.36 -16.37 4.32
N TYR A 66 15.21 -15.27 5.06
CA TYR A 66 14.32 -14.16 4.71
C TYR A 66 14.72 -13.49 3.39
N ARG A 67 16.02 -13.23 3.17
CA ARG A 67 16.53 -12.69 1.90
C ARG A 67 16.28 -13.61 0.71
N ARG A 68 16.19 -14.92 0.94
CA ARG A 68 15.85 -15.91 -0.09
C ARG A 68 14.34 -16.02 -0.35
N THR A 69 13.48 -15.47 0.50
CA THR A 69 12.04 -15.50 0.24
C THR A 69 11.73 -14.59 -0.95
N THR A 70 11.47 -15.22 -2.08
CA THR A 70 11.04 -14.64 -3.37
C THR A 70 9.71 -13.87 -3.28
N VAL A 71 9.13 -13.74 -2.09
CA VAL A 71 7.85 -13.06 -1.83
C VAL A 71 7.96 -11.59 -2.22
N TRP A 72 9.03 -10.89 -1.86
CA TRP A 72 9.20 -9.49 -2.26
C TRP A 72 9.41 -9.33 -3.77
N GLU A 73 10.14 -10.25 -4.41
CA GLU A 73 10.33 -10.25 -5.86
C GLU A 73 9.03 -10.54 -6.59
N SER A 74 8.24 -11.49 -6.09
CA SER A 74 6.92 -11.86 -6.59
C SER A 74 5.92 -10.71 -6.43
N LEU A 75 5.90 -10.06 -5.26
CA LEU A 75 5.06 -8.89 -4.99
C LEU A 75 5.46 -7.70 -5.87
N ARG A 76 6.76 -7.43 -6.03
CA ARG A 76 7.25 -6.37 -6.93
C ARG A 76 6.91 -6.68 -8.39
N ALA A 77 7.03 -7.93 -8.82
CA ALA A 77 6.64 -8.35 -10.17
C ALA A 77 5.13 -8.24 -10.40
N ALA A 78 4.32 -8.63 -9.42
CA ALA A 78 2.87 -8.46 -9.46
C ALA A 78 2.47 -6.97 -9.52
N GLY A 79 3.07 -6.13 -8.67
CA GLY A 79 2.84 -4.69 -8.69
C GLY A 79 3.18 -4.04 -10.03
N ARG A 80 4.29 -4.44 -10.66
CA ARG A 80 4.66 -3.96 -12.01
C ARG A 80 3.65 -4.34 -13.09
N ARG A 81 3.10 -5.56 -13.03
CA ARG A 81 2.04 -6.00 -13.98
C ARG A 81 0.78 -5.15 -13.83
N LEU A 82 0.33 -4.95 -12.60
CA LEU A 82 -0.87 -4.15 -12.32
C LEU A 82 -0.75 -2.71 -12.83
N ILE A 83 0.43 -2.10 -12.74
CA ILE A 83 0.67 -0.75 -13.27
C ILE A 83 0.67 -0.75 -14.81
N ALA A 84 1.33 -1.72 -15.44
CA ALA A 84 1.39 -1.83 -16.90
C ALA A 84 0.01 -2.08 -17.54
N ASP A 85 -0.82 -2.91 -16.90
CA ASP A 85 -2.17 -3.20 -17.36
C ASP A 85 -3.09 -1.97 -17.24
N ALA A 86 -2.91 -1.15 -16.21
CA ALA A 86 -3.65 0.11 -16.03
C ALA A 86 -3.31 1.17 -17.09
N ASP A 87 -2.06 1.25 -17.55
CA ASP A 87 -1.62 2.15 -18.63
C ASP A 87 -2.10 1.67 -20.01
N GLY A 88 -2.20 0.36 -20.23
CA GLY A 88 -2.74 -0.24 -21.45
C GLY A 88 -4.22 0.10 -21.65
N ASP A 89 -5.00 0.09 -20.57
CA ASP A 89 -6.44 0.37 -20.61
C ASP A 89 -6.75 1.87 -20.87
N GLN A 90 -5.91 2.77 -20.33
CA GLN A 90 -6.02 4.21 -20.64
C GLN A 90 -5.73 4.54 -22.11
N ARG A 91 -4.76 3.85 -22.74
CA ARG A 91 -4.48 4.02 -24.18
C ARG A 91 -5.57 3.39 -25.07
N ALA A 92 -6.24 2.32 -24.62
CA ALA A 92 -7.35 1.72 -25.34
C ALA A 92 -8.64 2.56 -25.27
N GLY A 93 -8.86 3.27 -24.16
CA GLY A 93 -10.01 4.16 -23.95
C GLY A 93 -9.99 5.44 -24.81
N LEU A 94 -8.80 5.97 -25.16
CA LEU A 94 -8.69 7.21 -25.94
C LEU A 94 -8.96 7.02 -27.45
N ARG A 95 -8.94 5.78 -27.96
CA ARG A 95 -9.12 5.47 -29.39
C ARG A 95 -10.58 5.26 -29.83
N LYS A 96 -11.55 5.27 -28.91
CA LYS A 96 -12.97 4.95 -29.19
C LYS A 96 -13.92 6.14 -29.21
N ARG A 97 -13.45 7.39 -29.20
CA ARG A 97 -14.29 8.58 -29.46
C ARG A 97 -13.91 9.23 -30.79
N SER A 98 -14.15 8.55 -31.90
CA SER A 98 -14.16 9.19 -33.22
C SER A 98 -14.92 8.35 -34.26
N SER A 99 -16.24 8.28 -34.10
CA SER A 99 -17.19 8.13 -35.22
C SER A 99 -18.58 8.46 -34.66
N THR A 100 -19.08 9.66 -34.89
CA THR A 100 -20.09 10.01 -35.90
C THR A 100 -20.40 11.49 -35.59
N VAL A 101 -20.51 12.43 -36.53
CA VAL A 101 -21.53 12.56 -37.58
C VAL A 101 -20.95 13.47 -38.67
N SER A 102 -21.14 13.08 -39.93
CA SER A 102 -20.85 13.91 -41.10
C SER A 102 -22.16 14.47 -41.68
N ALA A 103 -22.06 15.69 -42.20
CA ALA A 103 -22.94 16.38 -43.15
C ALA A 103 -24.31 16.91 -42.66
N VAL A 104 -24.43 18.24 -42.66
CA VAL A 104 -25.34 18.96 -43.58
C VAL A 104 -24.72 20.33 -43.90
N GLU A 105 -24.48 20.60 -45.18
CA GLU A 105 -24.21 21.93 -45.72
C GLU A 105 -25.56 22.56 -46.13
N ASP A 106 -25.75 23.86 -45.87
CA ASP A 106 -26.38 24.78 -46.84
C ASP A 106 -26.20 26.24 -46.41
N VAL A 107 -25.38 26.94 -47.21
CA VAL A 107 -25.52 28.28 -47.83
C VAL A 107 -26.46 29.32 -47.16
N VAL A 108 -25.95 30.54 -46.90
CA VAL A 108 -26.31 31.79 -47.62
C VAL A 108 -25.45 32.99 -47.13
N SER A 109 -25.01 33.73 -48.15
CA SER A 109 -24.24 34.98 -48.23
C SER A 109 -24.86 36.23 -47.56
N ALA A 110 -24.01 37.08 -46.96
CA ALA A 110 -24.03 38.56 -47.01
C ALA A 110 -22.79 39.10 -46.24
N ARG A 111 -21.70 39.47 -46.92
CA ARG A 111 -21.31 40.83 -47.36
C ARG A 111 -21.23 41.91 -46.28
N ASP A 112 -20.00 42.44 -46.16
CA ASP A 112 -19.58 43.83 -45.93
C ASP A 112 -20.10 44.59 -44.69
N GLU A 113 -19.21 44.95 -43.74
CA GLU A 113 -18.53 46.26 -43.72
C GLU A 113 -17.80 46.56 -42.37
N ALA A 114 -16.56 47.04 -42.54
CA ALA A 114 -15.92 48.18 -41.87
C ALA A 114 -15.58 48.20 -40.35
N GLY A 115 -14.30 48.58 -40.11
CA GLY A 115 -13.85 49.34 -38.94
C GLY A 115 -12.88 48.58 -38.04
N GLY A 116 -11.56 48.64 -38.25
CA GLY A 116 -10.68 49.69 -37.69
C GLY A 116 -9.81 49.08 -36.59
N ALA A 117 -8.57 48.69 -36.87
CA ALA A 117 -7.35 49.49 -36.70
C ALA A 117 -7.02 49.89 -35.25
N VAL A 118 -5.94 49.28 -34.74
CA VAL A 118 -4.82 49.89 -33.98
C VAL A 118 -5.16 50.60 -32.65
N TYR A 119 -4.73 50.04 -31.52
CA TYR A 119 -3.44 50.31 -30.86
C TYR A 119 -3.15 49.24 -29.80
#